data_AF-A0A945EYD8-F1
#
_entry.id   AF-A0A945EYD8-F1
#
_cell.length_a   1.000
_cell.length_b   1.000
_cell.length_c   1.000
_cell.angle_alpha   90.00
_cell.angle_beta   90.00
_cell.angle_gamma   90.00
#
_symmetry.space_group_name_H-M   'P 1'
#
loop_
_entity.id
_entity.type
_entity.pdbx_description
1 polymer ?
#
loop_
_entity_poly.entity_id
_entity_poly.type
_entity_poly.pdbx_seq_one_letter_code
_entity_poly.pdbx_strand_id
1 'polypeptide(L)'
;MIELFGNKTTAFLDLWSIEHILSGISIGAMVSFINYKYHNSLSPKTLVRIDIIAILFLAYLWESIEIYLELGLLGSQVEFWLNGIEHWSNRLISDPLMMLIGYFIGLNFPMTIHPARTLSAIWLFVHVFIFPHSMYIHELF
;
A
#
# COMPACT_ATOMS: atom_id res chain seq x y z
N MET A 1 2.27 22.35 9.03
CA MET A 1 3.55 21.99 8.38
C MET A 1 3.38 20.55 7.94
N ILE A 2 3.66 20.20 6.68
CA ILE A 2 3.56 18.79 6.25
C ILE A 2 4.77 18.06 6.82
N GLU A 3 4.52 17.04 7.64
CA GLU A 3 5.58 16.17 8.14
C GLU A 3 5.96 15.18 7.03
N LEU A 4 7.26 14.92 6.82
CA LEU A 4 7.65 14.00 5.75
C LEU A 4 7.31 12.54 6.11
N PHE A 5 7.56 12.14 7.35
CA PHE A 5 7.25 10.83 7.90
C PHE A 5 6.72 11.01 9.32
N GLY A 6 5.58 10.42 9.66
CA GLY A 6 4.96 10.68 10.96
C GLY A 6 3.56 10.10 11.09
N ASN A 7 2.72 10.78 11.87
CA ASN A 7 1.34 10.35 12.05
C ASN A 7 0.56 10.48 10.73
N LYS A 8 -0.25 9.46 10.38
CA LYS A 8 -1.00 9.41 9.12
C LYS A 8 -1.88 10.64 8.89
N THR A 9 -2.34 11.31 9.95
CA THR A 9 -3.21 12.50 9.85
C THR A 9 -2.47 13.77 9.42
N THR A 10 -1.14 13.81 9.55
CA THR A 10 -0.31 15.01 9.31
C THR A 10 0.83 14.78 8.32
N ALA A 11 1.25 13.53 8.12
CA ALA A 11 2.45 13.20 7.39
C ALA A 11 2.20 12.84 5.92
N PHE A 12 3.24 13.01 5.11
CA PHE A 12 3.27 12.59 3.71
C PHE A 12 3.55 11.09 3.57
N LEU A 13 4.38 10.53 4.45
CA LEU A 13 4.60 9.10 4.60
C LEU A 13 4.26 8.72 6.04
N ASP A 14 3.82 7.51 6.25
CA ASP A 14 3.50 6.99 7.56
C ASP A 14 3.99 5.55 7.71
N LEU A 15 3.60 4.90 8.79
CA LEU A 15 3.98 3.51 9.06
C LEU A 15 3.51 2.54 7.96
N TRP A 16 2.37 2.83 7.33
CA TRP A 16 1.74 1.99 6.31
C TRP A 16 2.36 2.16 4.92
N SER A 17 3.11 3.24 4.69
CA SER A 17 3.96 3.40 3.50
C SER A 17 4.92 2.20 3.28
N ILE A 18 5.38 1.54 4.36
CA ILE A 18 6.19 0.30 4.25
C ILE A 18 5.35 -0.83 3.66
N GLU A 19 4.13 -1.01 4.16
CA GLU A 19 3.21 -2.03 3.66
C GLU A 19 2.84 -1.77 2.20
N HIS A 20 2.65 -0.51 1.80
CA HIS A 20 2.42 -0.15 0.39
C HIS A 20 3.59 -0.55 -0.52
N ILE A 21 4.84 -0.42 -0.07
CA ILE A 21 6.00 -0.91 -0.84
C ILE A 21 5.97 -2.44 -0.93
N LEU A 22 5.76 -3.16 0.18
CA LEU A 22 5.73 -4.63 0.20
C LEU A 22 4.59 -5.18 -0.67
N SER A 23 3.42 -4.58 -0.56
CA SER A 23 2.26 -4.84 -1.41
C SER A 23 2.55 -4.50 -2.87
N GLY A 24 3.23 -3.39 -3.16
CA GLY A 24 3.69 -3.04 -4.50
C GLY A 24 4.58 -4.10 -5.14
N ILE A 25 5.55 -4.65 -4.39
CA ILE A 25 6.41 -5.75 -4.86
C ILE A 25 5.56 -7.00 -5.16
N SER A 26 4.67 -7.37 -4.25
CA SER A 26 3.90 -8.61 -4.33
C SER A 26 2.78 -8.56 -5.38
N ILE A 27 1.88 -7.58 -5.25
CA ILE A 27 0.74 -7.36 -6.14
C ILE A 27 1.25 -6.95 -7.52
N GLY A 28 2.28 -6.09 -7.60
CA GLY A 28 2.89 -5.71 -8.87
C GLY A 28 3.41 -6.92 -9.64
N ALA A 29 4.13 -7.85 -8.98
CA ALA A 29 4.56 -9.08 -9.62
C ALA A 29 3.40 -9.97 -10.10
N MET A 30 2.31 -10.03 -9.34
CA MET A 30 1.09 -10.74 -9.75
C MET A 30 0.44 -10.10 -10.98
N VAL A 31 0.29 -8.77 -10.97
CA VAL A 31 -0.25 -7.98 -12.08
C VAL A 31 0.58 -8.21 -13.34
N SER A 32 1.91 -8.06 -13.28
CA SER A 32 2.78 -8.31 -14.44
C SER A 32 2.73 -9.74 -14.93
N PHE A 33 2.64 -10.72 -14.04
CA PHE A 33 2.48 -12.13 -14.44
C PHE A 33 1.18 -12.35 -15.21
N ILE A 34 0.06 -11.85 -14.69
CA ILE A 34 -1.26 -11.96 -15.34
C ILE A 34 -1.24 -11.24 -16.68
N ASN A 35 -0.76 -9.99 -16.70
CA ASN A 35 -0.71 -9.17 -17.90
C ASN A 35 0.17 -9.81 -18.98
N TYR A 36 1.38 -10.26 -18.63
CA TYR A 36 2.24 -10.99 -19.55
C TYR A 36 1.57 -12.26 -20.07
N LYS A 37 0.91 -13.05 -19.20
CA LYS A 37 0.23 -14.29 -19.60
C LYS A 37 -0.85 -14.07 -20.66
N TYR A 38 -1.64 -12.99 -20.56
CA TYR A 38 -2.76 -12.73 -21.47
C TYR A 38 -2.42 -11.78 -22.63
N HIS A 39 -1.33 -11.03 -22.53
CA HIS A 39 -0.97 -9.99 -23.49
C HIS A 39 0.49 -10.09 -23.97
N ASN A 40 1.10 -11.28 -23.95
CA ASN A 40 2.50 -11.50 -24.36
C ASN A 40 2.85 -11.08 -25.81
N SER A 41 1.85 -10.82 -26.66
CA SER A 41 2.04 -10.29 -28.01
C SER A 41 2.31 -8.78 -28.05
N LEU A 42 2.06 -8.05 -26.95
CA LEU A 42 2.31 -6.62 -26.85
C LEU A 42 3.78 -6.32 -26.55
N SER A 43 4.20 -5.10 -26.90
CA SER A 43 5.57 -4.65 -26.57
C SER A 43 5.78 -4.61 -25.04
N PRO A 44 7.00 -4.87 -24.54
CA PRO A 44 7.30 -4.77 -23.10
C PRO A 44 6.95 -3.41 -22.50
N LYS A 45 7.14 -2.32 -23.26
CA LYS A 45 6.77 -0.96 -22.83
C LYS A 45 5.26 -0.80 -22.65
N THR A 46 4.46 -1.45 -23.49
CA THR A 46 3.00 -1.46 -23.36
C THR A 46 2.57 -2.26 -22.13
N LEU A 47 3.19 -3.41 -21.88
CA LEU A 47 2.91 -4.23 -20.71
C LEU A 47 3.18 -3.46 -19.42
N VAL A 48 4.34 -2.82 -19.29
CA VAL A 48 4.68 -2.00 -18.11
C VAL A 48 3.68 -0.85 -17.90
N ARG A 49 3.17 -0.23 -18.97
CA ARG A 49 2.13 0.82 -18.86
C ARG A 49 0.83 0.26 -18.32
N ILE A 50 0.40 -0.90 -18.81
CA ILE A 50 -0.81 -1.57 -18.32
C ILE A 50 -0.63 -1.95 -16.85
N ASP A 51 0.54 -2.46 -16.47
CA ASP A 51 0.86 -2.80 -15.07
C ASP A 51 0.75 -1.57 -14.16
N ILE A 52 1.36 -0.44 -14.55
CA ILE A 52 1.28 0.82 -13.79
C ILE A 52 -0.17 1.28 -13.63
N ILE A 53 -0.97 1.24 -14.70
CA ILE A 53 -2.39 1.63 -14.65
C ILE A 53 -3.16 0.71 -13.69
N ALA A 54 -2.94 -0.60 -13.78
CA ALA A 54 -3.61 -1.56 -12.91
C ALA A 54 -3.20 -1.40 -11.43
N ILE A 55 -1.92 -1.16 -11.16
CA ILE A 55 -1.42 -0.96 -9.79
C ILE A 55 -1.96 0.34 -9.21
N LEU A 56 -1.96 1.44 -9.96
CA LEU A 56 -2.57 2.70 -9.52
C LEU A 56 -4.07 2.55 -9.28
N PHE A 57 -4.78 1.82 -10.15
CA PHE A 57 -6.20 1.52 -9.93
C PHE A 57 -6.41 0.76 -8.62
N LEU A 58 -5.61 -0.27 -8.35
CA LEU A 58 -5.69 -1.04 -7.10
C LEU A 58 -5.35 -0.18 -5.87
N ALA A 59 -4.34 0.68 -5.97
CA ALA A 59 -3.99 1.63 -4.91
C ALA A 59 -5.19 2.53 -4.60
N TYR A 60 -5.70 3.26 -5.59
CA TYR A 60 -6.84 4.16 -5.37
C TYR A 60 -8.13 3.44 -4.98
N LEU A 61 -8.32 2.18 -5.39
CA LEU A 61 -9.41 1.36 -4.90
C LEU A 61 -9.28 1.08 -3.40
N TRP A 62 -8.06 0.74 -2.94
CA TRP A 62 -7.78 0.58 -1.51
C TRP A 62 -8.00 1.88 -0.74
N GLU A 63 -7.42 3.00 -1.20
CA GLU A 63 -7.61 4.31 -0.58
C GLU A 63 -9.10 4.67 -0.43
N SER A 64 -9.89 4.35 -1.46
CA SER A 64 -11.34 4.57 -1.44
C SER A 64 -12.06 3.69 -0.44
N ILE A 65 -11.62 2.44 -0.25
CA ILE A 65 -12.17 1.55 0.77
C ILE A 65 -11.79 2.09 2.15
N GLU A 66 -10.53 2.43 2.35
CA GLU A 66 -9.99 2.83 3.62
C GLU A 66 -10.67 4.09 4.17
N ILE A 67 -10.90 5.12 3.35
CA ILE A 67 -11.64 6.30 3.84
C ILE A 67 -13.04 5.94 4.38
N TYR A 68 -13.73 4.96 3.80
CA TYR A 68 -15.01 4.49 4.35
C TYR A 68 -14.84 3.74 5.68
N LEU A 69 -13.73 3.02 5.84
CA LEU A 69 -13.37 2.38 7.11
C LEU A 69 -13.07 3.44 8.18
N GLU A 70 -12.32 4.49 7.83
CA GLU A 70 -11.95 5.58 8.73
C GLU A 70 -13.14 6.42 9.17
N LEU A 71 -14.16 6.57 8.30
CA LEU A 71 -15.43 7.22 8.62
C LEU A 71 -16.32 6.38 9.56
N GLY A 72 -15.86 5.21 10.00
CA GLY A 72 -16.54 4.36 10.97
C GLY A 72 -17.76 3.61 10.41
N LEU A 73 -17.90 3.52 9.08
CA LEU A 73 -19.04 2.87 8.45
C LEU A 73 -19.09 1.35 8.69
N LEU A 74 -17.98 0.74 9.11
CA LEU A 74 -17.90 -0.68 9.48
C LEU A 74 -17.86 -0.92 11.00
N GLY A 75 -18.18 0.09 11.80
CA GLY A 75 -18.32 -0.01 13.25
C GLY A 75 -17.14 0.56 14.04
N SER A 76 -17.40 0.84 15.31
CA SER A 76 -16.49 1.59 16.19
C SER A 76 -15.15 0.91 16.45
N GLN A 77 -15.07 -0.43 16.34
CA GLN A 77 -13.81 -1.15 16.50
C GLN A 77 -12.84 -0.87 15.35
N VAL A 78 -13.34 -0.82 14.10
CA VAL A 78 -12.53 -0.54 12.92
C VAL A 78 -12.14 0.94 12.88
N GLU A 79 -13.08 1.82 13.23
CA GLU A 79 -12.82 3.26 13.39
C GLU A 79 -11.72 3.53 14.42
N PHE A 80 -11.81 2.87 15.59
CA PHE A 80 -10.80 2.98 16.63
C PHE A 80 -9.45 2.42 16.18
N TRP A 81 -9.44 1.30 15.45
CA TRP A 81 -8.19 0.75 14.94
C TRP A 81 -7.53 1.69 13.94
N LEU A 82 -8.28 2.28 13.00
CA LEU A 82 -7.73 3.22 12.03
C LEU A 82 -7.30 4.55 12.67
N ASN A 83 -8.02 5.01 13.70
CA ASN A 83 -7.74 6.20 14.50
C ASN A 83 -7.43 7.46 13.67
N GLY A 84 -8.48 8.08 13.16
CA GLY A 84 -8.40 9.34 12.41
C GLY A 84 -8.40 9.15 10.89
N ILE A 85 -8.39 10.28 10.19
CA ILE A 85 -8.44 10.35 8.72
C ILE A 85 -7.04 10.61 8.20
N GLU A 86 -6.60 9.78 7.27
CA GLU A 86 -5.30 9.95 6.62
C GLU A 86 -5.18 11.27 5.86
N HIS A 87 -3.98 11.84 5.90
CA HIS A 87 -3.67 13.09 5.25
C HIS A 87 -3.81 12.95 3.73
N TRP A 88 -4.47 13.93 3.09
CA TRP A 88 -4.79 13.87 1.66
C TRP A 88 -3.58 13.59 0.77
N SER A 89 -2.39 14.08 1.13
CA SER A 89 -1.19 13.90 0.31
C SER A 89 -0.58 12.51 0.46
N ASN A 90 -0.73 11.87 1.62
CA ASN A 90 -0.33 10.48 1.80
C ASN A 90 -1.26 9.61 0.94
N ARG A 91 -2.57 9.67 1.20
CA ARG A 91 -3.66 9.00 0.46
C ARG A 91 -3.58 9.14 -1.05
N LEU A 92 -3.52 10.38 -1.56
CA LEU A 92 -3.66 10.61 -3.01
C LEU A 92 -2.36 10.51 -3.80
N ILE A 93 -1.20 10.61 -3.14
CA ILE A 93 0.10 10.72 -3.82
C ILE A 93 1.06 9.66 -3.28
N SER A 94 1.35 9.70 -1.98
CA SER A 94 2.43 8.93 -1.40
C SER A 94 2.19 7.43 -1.48
N ASP A 95 1.02 6.96 -1.06
CA ASP A 95 0.74 5.54 -0.94
C ASP A 95 0.60 4.85 -2.32
N PRO A 96 -0.09 5.45 -3.31
CA PRO A 96 -0.02 4.98 -4.69
C PRO A 96 1.40 4.99 -5.26
N LEU A 97 2.23 5.99 -4.90
CA LEU A 97 3.63 6.05 -5.33
C LEU A 97 4.47 4.95 -4.67
N MET A 98 4.24 4.64 -3.39
CA MET A 98 4.91 3.56 -2.67
C MET A 98 4.59 2.20 -3.28
N MET A 99 3.35 1.96 -3.69
CA MET A 99 2.98 0.77 -4.46
C MET A 99 3.73 0.68 -5.79
N LEU A 100 3.87 1.79 -6.53
CA LEU A 100 4.64 1.82 -7.77
C LEU A 100 6.14 1.60 -7.54
N ILE A 101 6.72 2.18 -6.48
CA ILE A 101 8.13 1.95 -6.10
C ILE A 101 8.33 0.46 -5.81
N GLY A 102 7.44 -0.15 -5.02
CA GLY A 102 7.46 -1.58 -4.75
C GLY A 102 7.41 -2.41 -6.03
N TYR A 103 6.53 -2.06 -6.96
CA TYR A 103 6.45 -2.72 -8.26
C TYR A 103 7.77 -2.66 -9.04
N PHE A 104 8.38 -1.48 -9.14
CA PHE A 104 9.68 -1.35 -9.82
C PHE A 104 10.79 -2.11 -9.09
N ILE A 105 10.76 -2.20 -7.75
CA ILE A 105 11.69 -3.06 -7.00
C ILE A 105 11.48 -4.53 -7.41
N GLY A 106 10.24 -5.02 -7.45
CA GLY A 106 9.91 -6.39 -7.82
C GLY A 106 10.33 -6.75 -9.26
N LEU A 107 10.20 -5.81 -10.20
CA LEU A 107 10.67 -5.98 -11.58
C LEU A 107 12.19 -6.12 -11.66
N ASN A 108 12.93 -5.26 -10.95
CA ASN A 108 14.39 -5.22 -11.04
C ASN A 108 15.06 -6.28 -10.15
N PHE A 109 14.39 -6.71 -9.08
CA PHE A 109 14.90 -7.67 -8.11
C PHE A 109 13.84 -8.75 -7.78
N PRO A 110 13.57 -9.71 -8.69
CA PRO A 110 12.52 -10.72 -8.50
C PRO A 110 12.69 -11.58 -7.23
N MET A 111 13.92 -11.72 -6.74
CA MET A 111 14.21 -12.44 -5.49
C MET A 111 13.56 -11.80 -4.26
N THR A 112 13.13 -10.53 -4.34
CA THR A 112 12.44 -9.81 -3.27
C THR A 112 10.96 -10.18 -3.14
N ILE A 113 10.34 -10.85 -4.13
CA ILE A 113 8.89 -11.10 -4.16
C ILE A 113 8.44 -11.98 -3.00
N HIS A 114 9.11 -13.11 -2.76
CA HIS A 114 8.74 -14.01 -1.67
C HIS A 114 9.04 -13.44 -0.28
N PRO A 115 10.21 -12.79 -0.05
CA PRO A 115 10.43 -12.00 1.16
C PRO A 115 9.36 -10.95 1.39
N ALA A 116 8.99 -10.15 0.37
CA ALA A 116 8.00 -9.10 0.51
C ALA A 116 6.62 -9.64 0.90
N ARG A 117 6.19 -10.76 0.30
CA ARG A 117 4.95 -11.46 0.69
C ARG A 117 4.97 -11.91 2.15
N THR A 118 6.09 -12.47 2.57
CA THR A 118 6.25 -12.97 3.95
C THR A 118 6.24 -11.82 4.95
N LEU A 119 6.98 -10.76 4.65
CA LEU A 119 7.04 -9.56 5.48
C LEU A 119 5.69 -8.84 5.53
N SER A 120 4.99 -8.68 4.41
CA SER A 120 3.66 -8.06 4.35
C SER A 120 2.64 -8.87 5.18
N ALA A 121 2.63 -10.20 5.05
CA ALA A 121 1.77 -11.05 5.85
C ALA A 121 2.06 -10.93 7.36
N ILE A 122 3.34 -10.90 7.75
CA ILE A 122 3.75 -10.68 9.14
C ILE A 122 3.34 -9.29 9.60
N TRP A 123 3.58 -8.26 8.78
CA TRP A 123 3.28 -6.86 9.09
C TRP A 123 1.80 -6.67 9.36
N LEU A 124 0.94 -7.12 8.44
CA LEU A 124 -0.51 -7.11 8.59
C LEU A 124 -0.96 -7.89 9.83
N PHE A 125 -0.45 -9.10 10.03
CA PHE A 125 -0.83 -9.91 11.18
C PHE A 125 -0.53 -9.19 12.51
N VAL A 126 0.67 -8.63 12.61
CA VAL A 126 1.12 -7.91 13.80
C VAL A 126 0.29 -6.64 14.03
N HIS A 127 0.13 -5.79 13.00
CA HIS A 127 -0.49 -4.47 13.17
C HIS A 127 -2.02 -4.53 13.26
N VAL A 128 -2.66 -5.57 12.71
CA VAL A 128 -4.12 -5.75 12.77
C VAL A 128 -4.55 -6.49 14.05
N PHE A 129 -3.83 -7.52 14.47
CA PHE A 129 -4.30 -8.40 15.55
C PHE A 129 -3.60 -8.22 16.90
N ILE A 130 -2.37 -7.70 16.91
CA ILE A 130 -1.58 -7.57 18.14
C ILE A 130 -1.69 -6.15 18.71
N PHE A 131 -1.68 -5.13 17.85
CA PHE A 131 -1.66 -3.74 18.27
C PHE A 131 -3.06 -3.09 18.30
N PRO A 132 -3.29 -2.18 19.27
CA PRO A 132 -4.64 -1.64 19.53
C PRO A 132 -5.15 -0.67 18.47
N HIS A 133 -4.26 0.08 17.82
CA HIS A 133 -4.59 0.97 16.70
C HIS A 133 -3.39 1.09 15.75
N SER A 134 -3.66 1.48 14.50
CA SER A 134 -2.76 1.44 13.34
C SER A 134 -1.57 2.41 13.43
N MET A 135 -1.63 3.37 14.37
CA MET A 135 -0.64 4.43 14.56
C MET A 135 0.07 4.39 15.93
N TYR A 136 -0.03 3.26 16.66
CA TYR A 136 0.49 3.11 18.03
C TYR A 136 1.94 3.52 18.21
N ILE A 137 2.78 3.33 17.19
CA ILE A 137 4.21 3.70 17.25
C ILE A 137 4.38 5.20 17.45
N HIS A 138 3.58 6.03 16.77
CA HIS A 138 3.67 7.48 16.80
C HIS A 138 2.96 8.12 18.00
N GLU A 139 2.24 7.33 18.79
CA GLU A 139 1.69 7.77 20.09
C GLU A 139 2.61 7.41 21.26
N LEU A 140 3.41 6.33 21.12
CA LEU A 140 4.28 5.82 22.18
C LEU A 140 5.72 6.36 22.12
N PHE A 141 6.17 6.88 20.98
CA PHE A 141 7.53 7.38 20.74
C PHE A 141 7.51 8.68 19.94
#